data_AF-A0A2G9ZNG7-F1
#
_entry.id   AF-A0A2G9ZNG7-F1
#
_cell.length_a   1.000
_cell.length_b   1.000
_cell.length_c   1.000
_cell.angle_alpha   90.00
_cell.angle_beta   90.00
_cell.angle_gamma   90.00
#
_symmetry.space_group_name_H-M   'P 1'
#
loop_
_entity.id
_entity.type
_entity.pdbx_description
1 polymer ?
#
loop_
_entity_poly.entity_id
_entity_poly.type
_entity_poly.pdbx_seq_one_letter_code
_entity_poly.pdbx_strand_id
1 'polypeptide(L)'
;MNKITKISLISALIFIFAPVSLLAQTDIDPEFNPGQIISDAEILNTGSLTLTEIQNFLVKQGSFLASFSTYNSHGTPNKTAAEIIYEAATANYDCDGVELSDLPTEDEKKLKCRHVSTVNPKFLLVLLQKEQSLIGDDAPEQSQLDWATGYGCPDNWACNPYYKGFGKQVNSASLQFRYYMDHPDSYKYRAGNTYTFTNPYGVITNEPLNVMIENTATAGLYNYTPHVFNGNYNFFKLWKKYFPNNPLIYPDGSLLRINGEVGVWLIEGGLKRPFLSHGALTSRFDEKKIITVAQSVMDNYAKGEAIKFPNYSIIRTPDKKRYLLVDSAKRLIVSEEVFKNIGFNPDEIIDAPVSDLAGYNDGQNLTATSTNITGTLMQSTKNGGVYFVQDGTKAPLVDKIFLSTKFKGKKIVPANETTLAKYTKIAPVLFGNGELLKSPASPTVYLIDNGQKRPFISGETFETLGYNWSNVITVSPQLLSLYPLGTVMSLPPTI
;
A
#
# COMPACT_ATOMS: atom_id res chain seq x y z
N MET A 1 88.23 15.23 -3.00
CA MET A 1 86.79 14.90 -3.07
C MET A 1 85.99 16.17 -2.85
N ASN A 2 85.42 16.76 -3.90
CA ASN A 2 84.04 17.27 -3.91
C ASN A 2 83.70 17.82 -5.30
N LYS A 3 82.52 17.40 -5.76
CA LYS A 3 81.99 17.51 -7.11
C LYS A 3 81.31 18.86 -7.33
N ILE A 4 81.57 19.43 -8.50
CA ILE A 4 80.64 19.98 -9.52
C ILE A 4 79.30 20.54 -9.02
N THR A 5 79.03 21.81 -9.36
CA THR A 5 77.75 22.18 -10.00
C THR A 5 77.88 23.40 -10.91
N LYS A 6 77.59 23.16 -12.21
CA LYS A 6 77.43 24.18 -13.25
C LYS A 6 76.06 24.84 -13.11
N ILE A 7 76.05 26.16 -13.25
CA ILE A 7 74.83 26.97 -13.40
C ILE A 7 74.37 26.85 -14.86
N SER A 8 73.10 26.49 -15.08
CA SER A 8 72.46 26.61 -16.39
C SER A 8 71.02 27.07 -16.19
N LEU A 9 70.72 28.24 -16.78
CA LEU A 9 69.39 28.81 -16.94
C LEU A 9 68.48 27.82 -17.67
N ILE A 10 67.31 27.56 -17.10
CA ILE A 10 66.16 27.02 -17.83
C ILE A 10 65.00 28.00 -17.62
N SER A 11 64.57 28.63 -18.71
CA SER A 11 63.35 29.43 -18.79
C SER A 11 62.13 28.55 -18.51
N ALA A 12 61.45 28.82 -17.40
CA ALA A 12 60.14 28.22 -17.11
C ALA A 12 59.04 29.07 -17.75
N LEU A 13 58.36 28.48 -18.73
CA LEU A 13 57.13 28.98 -19.32
C LEU A 13 56.05 29.06 -18.22
N ILE A 14 55.61 30.27 -17.87
CA ILE A 14 54.47 30.48 -16.98
C ILE A 14 53.21 30.16 -17.78
N PHE A 15 52.67 28.95 -17.62
CA PHE A 15 51.28 28.66 -17.95
C PHE A 15 50.41 29.29 -16.86
N ILE A 16 49.73 30.38 -17.21
CA ILE A 16 48.63 30.93 -16.40
C ILE A 16 47.50 29.90 -16.47
N PHE A 17 47.47 28.97 -15.52
CA PHE A 17 46.25 28.22 -15.22
C PHE A 17 45.26 29.22 -14.64
N ALA A 18 44.35 29.71 -15.48
CA ALA A 18 43.11 30.28 -14.98
C ALA A 18 42.45 29.19 -14.09
N PRO A 19 42.05 29.50 -12.85
CA PRO A 19 41.21 28.58 -12.11
C PRO A 19 39.90 28.48 -12.90
N VAL A 20 39.68 27.35 -13.56
CA VAL A 20 38.33 26.98 -13.96
C VAL A 20 37.60 26.73 -12.66
N SER A 21 36.93 27.77 -12.16
CA SER A 21 35.93 27.62 -11.11
C SER A 21 34.83 26.73 -11.69
N LEU A 22 34.92 25.42 -11.44
CA LEU A 22 33.75 24.56 -11.49
C LEU A 22 32.84 25.01 -10.35
N LEU A 23 31.94 25.95 -10.65
CA LEU A 23 30.73 26.11 -9.86
C LEU A 23 29.84 24.92 -10.22
N ALA A 24 30.00 23.80 -9.51
CA ALA A 24 28.94 22.81 -9.42
C ALA A 24 27.87 23.40 -8.50
N GLN A 25 27.02 24.25 -9.04
CA GLN A 25 25.73 24.51 -8.42
C GLN A 25 24.95 23.21 -8.54
N THR A 26 24.87 22.43 -7.46
CA THR A 26 24.05 21.23 -7.45
C THR A 26 22.60 21.69 -7.53
N ASP A 27 21.98 21.51 -8.70
CA ASP A 27 20.56 21.76 -8.86
C ASP A 27 19.79 20.92 -7.82
N ILE A 28 18.86 21.59 -7.12
CA ILE A 28 17.92 20.93 -6.23
C ILE A 28 17.08 19.99 -7.09
N ASP A 29 16.89 18.74 -6.64
CA ASP A 29 16.03 17.78 -7.32
C ASP A 29 14.64 18.43 -7.52
N PRO A 30 14.14 18.55 -8.76
CA PRO A 30 12.90 19.26 -9.04
C PRO A 30 11.67 18.61 -8.41
N GLU A 31 11.77 17.36 -7.95
CA GLU A 31 10.70 16.67 -7.21
C GLU A 31 10.68 17.04 -5.73
N PHE A 32 11.73 17.67 -5.19
CA PHE A 32 11.77 18.04 -3.78
C PHE A 32 10.78 19.17 -3.46
N ASN A 33 9.70 18.82 -2.78
CA ASN A 33 8.79 19.78 -2.15
C ASN A 33 9.15 19.94 -0.65
N PRO A 34 9.71 21.10 -0.20
CA PRO A 34 10.02 21.31 1.21
C PRO A 34 8.77 21.39 2.11
N GLY A 35 7.57 21.60 1.54
CA GLY A 35 6.29 21.61 2.23
C GLY A 35 5.65 20.22 2.37
N GLN A 36 6.11 19.24 1.60
CA GLN A 36 5.57 17.87 1.55
C GLN A 36 6.71 16.86 1.34
N ILE A 37 7.50 16.61 2.38
CA ILE A 37 8.72 15.78 2.29
C ILE A 37 8.39 14.27 2.33
N ILE A 38 7.39 13.92 3.14
CA ILE A 38 6.86 12.58 3.33
C ILE A 38 5.38 12.73 3.68
N SER A 39 4.52 11.83 3.23
CA SER A 39 3.08 11.88 3.56
C SER A 39 2.75 11.26 4.92
N ASP A 40 1.65 11.71 5.52
CA ASP A 40 1.13 11.14 6.78
C ASP A 40 0.86 9.63 6.66
N ALA A 41 0.44 9.16 5.48
CA ALA A 41 0.14 7.76 5.25
C ALA A 41 1.39 6.87 5.26
N GLU A 42 2.47 7.29 4.60
CA GLU A 42 3.70 6.50 4.61
C GLU A 42 4.54 6.69 5.86
N ILE A 43 4.55 7.83 6.57
CA ILE A 43 5.22 7.85 7.88
C ILE A 43 4.52 6.88 8.86
N LEU A 44 3.22 6.64 8.70
CA LEU A 44 2.43 5.72 9.52
C LEU A 44 2.32 4.30 8.94
N ASN A 45 2.93 4.00 7.79
CA ASN A 45 2.87 2.67 7.19
C ASN A 45 3.82 1.69 7.89
N THR A 46 3.37 1.16 9.02
CA THR A 46 4.14 0.23 9.87
C THR A 46 4.31 -1.16 9.24
N GLY A 47 3.47 -1.51 8.26
CA GLY A 47 3.55 -2.76 7.50
C GLY A 47 4.44 -2.68 6.24
N SER A 48 5.25 -1.64 6.08
CA SER A 48 6.00 -1.38 4.84
C SER A 48 7.20 -2.32 4.61
N LEU A 49 7.70 -2.97 5.68
CA LEU A 49 8.74 -3.99 5.65
C LEU A 49 8.47 -5.01 6.76
N THR A 50 8.64 -6.29 6.44
CA THR A 50 8.75 -7.39 7.40
C THR A 50 10.12 -7.40 8.07
N LEU A 51 10.25 -8.10 9.20
CA LEU A 51 11.54 -8.33 9.87
C LEU A 51 12.62 -8.86 8.91
N THR A 52 12.25 -9.83 8.07
CA THR A 52 13.17 -10.41 7.07
C THR A 52 13.60 -9.40 6.02
N GLU A 53 12.69 -8.54 5.55
CA GLU A 53 13.03 -7.50 4.58
C GLU A 53 13.94 -6.42 5.18
N ILE A 54 13.77 -6.07 6.46
CA ILE A 54 14.68 -5.17 7.18
C ILE A 54 16.08 -5.79 7.26
N GLN A 55 16.18 -7.05 7.67
CA GLN A 55 17.47 -7.76 7.73
C GLN A 55 18.14 -7.82 6.36
N ASN A 56 17.40 -8.20 5.32
CA ASN A 56 17.91 -8.26 3.95
C ASN A 56 18.33 -6.88 3.43
N PHE A 57 17.61 -5.82 3.81
CA PHE A 57 18.00 -4.45 3.47
C PHE A 57 19.36 -4.10 4.09
N LEU A 58 19.56 -4.34 5.40
CA LEU A 58 20.84 -4.07 6.07
C LEU A 58 22.01 -4.84 5.44
N VAL A 59 21.79 -6.13 5.13
CA VAL A 59 22.78 -6.97 4.43
C VAL A 59 23.11 -6.40 3.05
N LYS A 60 22.09 -6.01 2.28
CA LYS A 60 22.27 -5.45 0.92
C LYS A 60 23.06 -4.15 0.93
N GLN A 61 22.92 -3.33 1.98
CA GLN A 61 23.68 -2.08 2.12
C GLN A 61 25.10 -2.30 2.65
N GLY A 62 25.47 -3.53 3.05
CA GLY A 62 26.77 -3.82 3.66
C GLY A 62 26.92 -3.21 5.06
N SER A 63 25.80 -2.91 5.73
CA SER A 63 25.79 -2.23 7.04
C SER A 63 26.36 -3.11 8.15
N PHE A 64 27.12 -2.52 9.08
CA PHE A 64 27.48 -3.16 10.35
C PHE A 64 26.25 -3.66 11.13
N LEU A 65 25.12 -2.95 11.01
CA LEU A 65 23.88 -3.30 11.69
C LEU A 65 23.33 -4.68 11.27
N ALA A 66 23.73 -5.20 10.11
CA ALA A 66 23.29 -6.50 9.62
C ALA A 66 23.70 -7.67 10.54
N SER A 67 24.80 -7.53 11.28
CA SER A 67 25.30 -8.51 12.25
C SER A 67 25.27 -8.01 13.70
N PHE A 68 24.79 -6.78 13.91
CA PHE A 68 24.79 -6.15 15.23
C PHE A 68 23.63 -6.66 16.10
N SER A 69 23.95 -6.97 17.36
CA SER A 69 22.97 -7.31 18.39
C SER A 69 23.26 -6.57 19.68
N THR A 70 22.21 -6.12 20.36
CA THR A 70 22.33 -5.34 21.61
C THR A 70 21.05 -5.46 22.46
N TYR A 71 20.91 -4.61 23.46
CA TYR A 71 19.70 -4.47 24.27
C TYR A 71 18.64 -3.66 23.53
N ASN A 72 17.37 -4.08 23.60
CA ASN A 72 16.26 -3.22 23.19
C ASN A 72 16.01 -2.09 24.23
N SER A 73 15.01 -1.24 23.98
CA SER A 73 14.64 -0.13 24.87
C SER A 73 14.14 -0.57 26.25
N HIS A 74 13.81 -1.86 26.41
CA HIS A 74 13.26 -2.46 27.63
C HIS A 74 14.30 -3.26 28.42
N GLY A 75 15.55 -3.33 27.95
CA GLY A 75 16.62 -4.07 28.61
C GLY A 75 16.67 -5.56 28.27
N THR A 76 15.93 -6.02 27.26
CA THR A 76 16.03 -7.39 26.74
C THR A 76 17.31 -7.52 25.90
N PRO A 77 18.26 -8.41 26.26
CA PRO A 77 19.54 -8.56 25.57
C PRO A 77 19.44 -9.33 24.24
N ASN A 78 20.52 -9.32 23.47
CA ASN A 78 20.74 -10.13 22.26
C ASN A 78 19.69 -9.93 21.14
N LYS A 79 19.08 -8.74 21.07
CA LYS A 79 18.19 -8.35 19.98
C LYS A 79 19.01 -7.83 18.82
N THR A 80 18.77 -8.36 17.63
CA THR A 80 19.38 -7.86 16.39
C THR A 80 18.90 -6.45 16.08
N ALA A 81 19.68 -5.68 15.31
CA ALA A 81 19.24 -4.35 14.87
C ALA A 81 17.92 -4.41 14.08
N ALA A 82 17.73 -5.45 13.25
CA ALA A 82 16.50 -5.66 12.49
C ALA A 82 15.28 -5.89 13.39
N GLU A 83 15.41 -6.70 14.45
CA GLU A 83 14.35 -6.89 15.44
C GLU A 83 14.01 -5.58 16.15
N ILE A 84 15.02 -4.82 16.60
CA ILE A 84 14.83 -3.54 17.28
C ILE A 84 14.06 -2.55 16.39
N ILE A 85 14.42 -2.44 15.10
CA ILE A 85 13.74 -1.55 14.14
C ILE A 85 12.29 -2.02 13.92
N TYR A 86 12.08 -3.32 13.73
CA TYR A 86 10.77 -3.90 13.49
C TYR A 86 9.83 -3.75 14.69
N GLU A 87 10.31 -4.05 15.90
CA GLU A 87 9.57 -3.92 17.15
C GLU A 87 9.24 -2.45 17.44
N ALA A 88 10.20 -1.55 17.27
CA ALA A 88 9.96 -0.12 17.47
C ALA A 88 8.84 0.43 16.59
N ALA A 89 8.66 -0.11 15.36
CA ALA A 89 7.62 0.26 14.40
C ALA A 89 6.26 -0.42 14.69
N THR A 90 6.25 -1.71 14.97
CA THR A 90 5.03 -2.54 14.96
C THR A 90 4.52 -2.95 16.35
N ALA A 91 5.40 -2.98 17.35
CA ALA A 91 5.16 -3.63 18.63
C ALA A 91 5.63 -2.79 19.82
N ASN A 92 5.22 -1.52 19.85
CA ASN A 92 5.59 -0.58 20.90
C ASN A 92 4.49 -0.44 21.96
N TYR A 93 4.76 0.32 23.01
CA TYR A 93 3.86 0.51 24.14
C TYR A 93 3.65 2.00 24.42
N ASP A 94 2.39 2.41 24.47
CA ASP A 94 1.98 3.69 25.01
C ASP A 94 1.56 3.51 26.46
N CYS A 95 2.34 4.10 27.36
CA CYS A 95 2.19 4.02 28.81
C CYS A 95 1.73 5.36 29.41
N ASP A 96 1.20 6.29 28.62
CA ASP A 96 0.72 7.56 29.16
C ASP A 96 -0.41 7.34 30.17
N GLY A 97 -0.32 8.02 31.31
CA GLY A 97 -1.24 7.84 32.44
C GLY A 97 -1.18 6.49 33.17
N VAL A 98 -0.21 5.62 32.85
CA VAL A 98 -0.06 4.30 33.49
C VAL A 98 1.02 4.33 34.56
N GLU A 99 0.67 3.89 35.78
CA GLU A 99 1.65 3.72 36.86
C GLU A 99 2.48 2.44 36.68
N LEU A 100 3.77 2.65 36.44
CA LEU A 100 4.79 1.62 36.24
C LEU A 100 5.75 1.57 37.43
N SER A 101 6.44 0.43 37.60
CA SER A 101 7.55 0.35 38.55
C SER A 101 8.70 1.29 38.19
N ASP A 102 9.63 1.53 39.13
CA ASP A 102 10.79 2.42 38.93
C ASP A 102 11.70 2.00 37.75
N LEU A 103 11.72 0.70 37.43
CA LEU A 103 12.47 0.10 36.32
C LEU A 103 11.57 -0.89 35.58
N PRO A 104 10.61 -0.40 34.77
CA PRO A 104 9.56 -1.25 34.22
C PRO A 104 10.10 -2.20 33.16
N THR A 105 9.86 -3.49 33.37
CA THR A 105 10.24 -4.56 32.44
C THR A 105 9.34 -4.55 31.20
N GLU A 106 9.79 -5.22 30.14
CA GLU A 106 8.97 -5.43 28.94
C GLU A 106 7.66 -6.16 29.28
N ASP A 107 7.70 -7.16 30.16
CA ASP A 107 6.51 -7.89 30.60
C ASP A 107 5.52 -7.01 31.37
N GLU A 108 6.00 -6.09 32.20
CA GLU A 108 5.14 -5.13 32.89
C GLU A 108 4.45 -4.19 31.90
N LYS A 109 5.21 -3.65 30.94
CA LYS A 109 4.66 -2.76 29.91
C LYS A 109 3.67 -3.48 29.01
N LYS A 110 3.98 -4.72 28.64
CA LYS A 110 3.06 -5.59 27.88
C LYS A 110 1.76 -5.86 28.63
N LEU A 111 1.81 -5.95 29.95
CA LEU A 111 0.64 -6.19 30.80
C LEU A 111 -0.19 -4.91 31.04
N LYS A 112 0.46 -3.77 31.26
CA LYS A 112 -0.19 -2.55 31.75
C LYS A 112 -0.40 -1.47 30.69
N CYS A 113 0.46 -1.39 29.69
CA CYS A 113 0.43 -0.33 28.69
C CYS A 113 -0.38 -0.75 27.46
N ARG A 114 -0.85 0.24 26.70
CA ARG A 114 -1.53 -0.01 25.44
C ARG A 114 -0.50 -0.38 24.38
N HIS A 115 -0.71 -1.51 23.72
CA HIS A 115 0.09 -1.86 22.55
C HIS A 115 -0.22 -0.91 21.39
N VAL A 116 0.81 -0.34 20.78
CA VAL A 116 0.70 0.62 19.69
C VAL A 116 1.69 0.32 18.58
N SER A 117 1.31 0.65 17.35
CA SER A 117 2.24 0.78 16.24
C SER A 117 2.65 2.26 16.12
N THR A 118 3.90 2.54 15.78
CA THR A 118 4.43 3.91 15.77
C THR A 118 4.51 4.47 14.36
N VAL A 119 5.65 4.28 13.70
CA VAL A 119 6.01 4.81 12.39
C VAL A 119 6.64 3.73 11.52
N ASN A 120 6.75 4.03 10.24
CA ASN A 120 7.22 3.15 9.20
C ASN A 120 8.67 2.67 9.41
N PRO A 121 8.98 1.35 9.29
CA PRO A 121 10.35 0.84 9.43
C PRO A 121 11.31 1.38 8.36
N LYS A 122 10.84 1.68 7.13
CA LYS A 122 11.63 2.41 6.10
C LYS A 122 12.06 3.79 6.61
N PHE A 123 11.17 4.48 7.33
CA PHE A 123 11.47 5.79 7.91
C PHE A 123 12.57 5.70 8.96
N LEU A 124 12.50 4.71 9.85
CA LEU A 124 13.56 4.48 10.84
C LEU A 124 14.91 4.18 10.19
N LEU A 125 14.92 3.40 9.11
CA LEU A 125 16.15 3.12 8.34
C LEU A 125 16.74 4.41 7.72
N VAL A 126 15.91 5.26 7.10
CA VAL A 126 16.38 6.55 6.56
C VAL A 126 16.87 7.46 7.69
N LEU A 127 16.18 7.50 8.82
CA LEU A 127 16.58 8.31 9.97
C LEU A 127 17.96 7.87 10.50
N LEU A 128 18.19 6.57 10.69
CA LEU A 128 19.50 6.03 11.11
C LEU A 128 20.63 6.42 10.17
N GLN A 129 20.38 6.45 8.86
CA GLN A 129 21.36 6.94 7.89
C GLN A 129 21.56 8.45 8.00
N LYS A 130 20.48 9.22 8.08
CA LYS A 130 20.53 10.69 8.11
C LYS A 130 21.27 11.20 9.33
N GLU A 131 21.04 10.58 10.48
CA GLU A 131 21.55 11.07 11.77
C GLU A 131 22.96 10.58 12.07
N GLN A 132 23.28 9.31 11.77
CA GLN A 132 24.56 8.71 12.19
C GLN A 132 25.22 7.86 11.11
N SER A 133 24.75 7.95 9.85
CA SER A 133 25.28 7.18 8.71
C SER A 133 25.25 5.65 8.83
N LEU A 134 24.51 5.11 9.81
CA LEU A 134 24.60 3.70 10.21
C LEU A 134 24.15 2.68 9.15
N ILE A 135 23.41 3.08 8.10
CA ILE A 135 22.99 2.16 7.05
C ILE A 135 24.12 1.88 6.04
N GLY A 136 24.96 2.87 5.75
CA GLY A 136 26.08 2.73 4.81
C GLY A 136 27.44 2.51 5.46
N ASP A 137 27.49 2.49 6.79
CA ASP A 137 28.71 2.33 7.59
C ASP A 137 28.92 0.87 8.01
N ASP A 138 30.07 0.30 7.66
CA ASP A 138 30.46 -1.08 7.98
C ASP A 138 31.33 -1.17 9.26
N ALA A 139 31.74 -0.02 9.82
CA ALA A 139 32.57 0.06 11.01
C ALA A 139 32.25 1.31 11.87
N PRO A 140 31.00 1.49 12.34
CA PRO A 140 30.61 2.67 13.09
C PRO A 140 31.29 2.73 14.46
N GLU A 141 31.55 3.95 14.93
CA GLU A 141 31.95 4.20 16.30
C GLU A 141 30.83 3.86 17.29
N GLN A 142 31.22 3.51 18.53
CA GLN A 142 30.24 3.28 19.60
C GLN A 142 29.36 4.51 19.87
N SER A 143 29.89 5.72 19.66
CA SER A 143 29.17 6.99 19.77
C SER A 143 27.98 7.07 18.80
N GLN A 144 28.15 6.60 17.56
CA GLN A 144 27.08 6.53 16.55
C GLN A 144 25.97 5.57 17.00
N LEU A 145 26.32 4.42 17.60
CA LEU A 145 25.33 3.46 18.12
C LEU A 145 24.63 3.99 19.38
N ASP A 146 25.35 4.72 20.23
CA ASP A 146 24.84 5.31 21.47
C ASP A 146 23.80 6.42 21.21
N TRP A 147 23.94 7.15 20.09
CA TRP A 147 23.09 8.27 19.68
C TRP A 147 22.52 8.08 18.27
N ALA A 148 22.14 6.83 17.94
CA ALA A 148 21.77 6.35 16.61
C ALA A 148 20.76 7.21 15.83
N THR A 149 19.87 7.91 16.51
CA THR A 149 18.86 8.80 15.91
C THR A 149 19.01 10.25 16.35
N GLY A 150 19.99 10.58 17.19
CA GLY A 150 20.16 11.92 17.77
C GLY A 150 19.10 12.28 18.81
N TYR A 151 18.22 11.35 19.20
CA TYR A 151 17.15 11.65 20.15
C TYR A 151 17.73 11.98 21.53
N GLY A 152 17.33 13.14 22.06
CA GLY A 152 17.82 13.64 23.35
C GLY A 152 19.20 14.30 23.30
N CYS A 153 19.71 14.64 22.10
CA CYS A 153 20.97 15.35 21.87
C CYS A 153 20.74 16.74 21.25
N PRO A 154 20.40 17.77 22.03
CA PRO A 154 20.22 19.13 21.50
C PRO A 154 21.56 19.80 21.21
N ASP A 155 21.61 20.66 20.18
CA ASP A 155 22.86 21.28 19.67
C ASP A 155 23.75 21.96 20.73
N ASN A 156 23.15 22.52 21.78
CA ASN A 156 23.85 23.32 22.79
C ASN A 156 23.99 22.63 24.16
N TRP A 157 23.57 21.37 24.30
CA TRP A 157 23.65 20.65 25.59
C TRP A 157 24.16 19.22 25.42
N ALA A 158 24.66 18.65 26.50
CA ALA A 158 25.02 17.24 26.53
C ALA A 158 23.79 16.36 26.26
N CYS A 159 23.99 15.29 25.51
CA CYS A 159 22.95 14.30 25.28
C CYS A 159 22.44 13.71 26.60
N ASN A 160 21.13 13.53 26.73
CA ASN A 160 20.54 12.96 27.93
C ASN A 160 20.89 11.47 28.06
N PRO A 161 21.65 11.05 29.09
CA PRO A 161 22.14 9.68 29.24
C PRO A 161 21.02 8.64 29.38
N TYR A 162 19.80 9.06 29.74
CA TYR A 162 18.64 8.16 29.79
C TYR A 162 18.38 7.46 28.45
N TYR A 163 18.56 8.19 27.34
CA TYR A 163 18.29 7.70 25.97
C TYR A 163 19.48 7.03 25.30
N LYS A 164 20.62 6.88 26.00
CA LYS A 164 21.83 6.29 25.44
C LYS A 164 21.62 4.83 25.03
N GLY A 165 22.02 4.49 23.80
CA GLY A 165 22.07 3.13 23.26
C GLY A 165 21.07 2.88 22.12
N PHE A 166 21.47 2.09 21.13
CA PHE A 166 20.74 1.87 19.88
C PHE A 166 19.25 1.53 20.07
N GLY A 167 18.95 0.55 20.94
CA GLY A 167 17.56 0.16 21.23
C GLY A 167 16.70 1.29 21.78
N LYS A 168 17.25 2.11 22.68
CA LYS A 168 16.56 3.28 23.23
C LYS A 168 16.39 4.39 22.20
N GLN A 169 17.42 4.66 21.40
CA GLN A 169 17.41 5.68 20.36
C GLN A 169 16.34 5.40 19.29
N VAL A 170 16.30 4.17 18.75
CA VAL A 170 15.32 3.78 17.73
C VAL A 170 13.89 3.83 18.29
N ASN A 171 13.69 3.32 19.50
CA ASN A 171 12.39 3.34 20.17
C ASN A 171 11.90 4.76 20.49
N SER A 172 12.77 5.61 21.05
CA SER A 172 12.39 6.97 21.42
C SER A 172 12.11 7.84 20.20
N ALA A 173 12.88 7.69 19.12
CA ALA A 173 12.57 8.36 17.86
C ALA A 173 11.23 7.89 17.29
N SER A 174 10.95 6.59 17.27
CA SER A 174 9.68 6.07 16.73
C SER A 174 8.47 6.60 17.51
N LEU A 175 8.54 6.60 18.84
CA LEU A 175 7.51 7.17 19.72
C LEU A 175 7.39 8.69 19.54
N GLN A 176 8.50 9.42 19.41
CA GLN A 176 8.46 10.87 19.22
C GLN A 176 7.76 11.25 17.91
N PHE A 177 8.04 10.55 16.82
CA PHE A 177 7.34 10.80 15.55
C PHE A 177 5.88 10.39 15.62
N ARG A 178 5.52 9.28 16.28
CA ARG A 178 4.12 8.93 16.56
C ARG A 178 3.42 10.05 17.35
N TYR A 179 4.09 10.58 18.37
CA TYR A 179 3.56 11.66 19.20
C TYR A 179 3.34 12.96 18.40
N TYR A 180 4.23 13.30 17.46
CA TYR A 180 3.98 14.42 16.53
C TYR A 180 2.69 14.23 15.72
N MET A 181 2.40 12.99 15.31
CA MET A 181 1.17 12.67 14.56
C MET A 181 -0.09 12.75 15.42
N ASP A 182 0.00 12.38 16.71
CA ASP A 182 -1.14 12.40 17.65
C ASP A 182 -1.40 13.79 18.27
N HIS A 183 -0.35 14.61 18.37
CA HIS A 183 -0.39 15.91 19.05
C HIS A 183 0.21 17.03 18.19
N PRO A 184 -0.34 17.28 16.98
CA PRO A 184 0.22 18.28 16.05
C PRO A 184 0.26 19.70 16.63
N ASP A 185 -0.61 20.01 17.60
CA ASP A 185 -0.70 21.35 18.22
C ASP A 185 0.35 21.60 19.32
N SER A 186 1.02 20.56 19.80
CA SER A 186 1.97 20.67 20.93
C SER A 186 3.35 21.22 20.54
N TYR A 187 3.61 21.44 19.23
CA TYR A 187 4.91 21.82 18.71
C TYR A 187 4.87 23.07 17.82
N LYS A 188 6.06 23.59 17.51
CA LYS A 188 6.26 24.86 16.79
C LYS A 188 5.77 24.77 15.34
N TYR A 189 6.25 23.77 14.60
CA TYR A 189 5.91 23.59 13.19
C TYR A 189 4.64 22.76 13.07
N ARG A 190 3.69 23.22 12.27
CA ARG A 190 2.35 22.63 12.11
C ARG A 190 1.91 22.68 10.65
N ALA A 191 1.14 21.69 10.23
CA ALA A 191 0.52 21.66 8.91
C ALA A 191 -0.42 22.86 8.70
N GLY A 192 -0.54 23.32 7.46
CA GLY A 192 -1.36 24.46 7.05
C GLY A 192 -0.73 25.84 7.30
N ASN A 193 0.44 25.92 7.95
CA ASN A 193 1.11 27.18 8.25
C ASN A 193 2.36 27.39 7.39
N THR A 194 2.69 28.67 7.14
CA THR A 194 3.94 29.06 6.47
C THR A 194 4.99 29.50 7.48
N TYR A 195 6.21 28.99 7.36
CA TYR A 195 7.35 29.35 8.20
C TYR A 195 8.54 29.77 7.35
N THR A 196 9.33 30.71 7.85
CA THR A 196 10.60 31.11 7.25
C THR A 196 11.73 30.30 7.87
N PHE A 197 12.41 29.49 7.07
CA PHE A 197 13.58 28.72 7.46
C PHE A 197 14.85 29.44 7.02
N THR A 198 15.77 29.64 7.95
CA THR A 198 17.13 30.08 7.63
C THR A 198 17.99 28.86 7.31
N ASN A 199 18.87 28.97 6.31
CA ASN A 199 19.77 27.91 5.89
C ASN A 199 21.22 28.25 6.27
N PRO A 200 21.55 28.42 7.57
CA PRO A 200 22.84 28.99 7.97
C PRO A 200 24.06 28.13 7.58
N TYR A 201 23.82 26.85 7.28
CA TYR A 201 24.85 25.88 6.89
C TYR A 201 24.70 25.44 5.42
N GLY A 202 23.81 26.06 4.65
CA GLY A 202 23.35 25.56 3.35
C GLY A 202 24.46 25.55 2.30
N VAL A 203 24.79 24.37 1.79
CA VAL A 203 25.73 24.24 0.65
C VAL A 203 25.08 24.55 -0.71
N ILE A 204 23.74 24.57 -0.75
CA ILE A 204 22.93 24.85 -1.95
C ILE A 204 22.50 26.33 -1.99
N THR A 205 21.92 26.82 -0.90
CA THR A 205 21.57 28.23 -0.71
C THR A 205 21.54 28.56 0.78
N ASN A 206 21.96 29.79 1.11
CA ASN A 206 21.91 30.35 2.46
C ASN A 206 20.74 31.33 2.64
N GLU A 207 19.96 31.57 1.59
CA GLU A 207 18.83 32.49 1.64
C GLU A 207 17.68 31.92 2.48
N PRO A 208 16.94 32.78 3.21
CA PRO A 208 15.72 32.38 3.88
C PRO A 208 14.69 31.82 2.89
N LEU A 209 14.06 30.69 3.24
CA LEU A 209 13.02 30.06 2.43
C LEU A 209 11.69 30.05 3.18
N ASN A 210 10.63 30.55 2.56
CA ASN A 210 9.28 30.40 3.06
C ASN A 210 8.71 29.04 2.62
N VAL A 211 8.29 28.25 3.58
CA VAL A 211 7.75 26.90 3.36
C VAL A 211 6.36 26.83 3.99
N MET A 212 5.34 26.56 3.17
CA MET A 212 4.03 26.15 3.65
C MET A 212 4.08 24.66 3.94
N ILE A 213 3.91 24.27 5.20
CA ILE A 213 3.95 22.86 5.59
C ILE A 213 2.57 22.25 5.29
N GLU A 214 2.51 21.24 4.44
CA GLU A 214 1.27 20.71 3.89
C GLU A 214 0.66 19.59 4.74
N ASN A 215 1.48 18.84 5.50
CA ASN A 215 1.01 17.70 6.29
C ASN A 215 1.75 17.53 7.64
N THR A 216 1.23 16.65 8.49
CA THR A 216 1.70 16.46 9.87
C THR A 216 3.06 15.78 9.93
N ALA A 217 3.34 14.85 9.03
CA ALA A 217 4.61 14.14 8.95
C ALA A 217 5.77 15.07 8.61
N THR A 218 5.57 15.96 7.63
CA THR A 218 6.52 17.02 7.26
C THR A 218 6.71 17.98 8.43
N ALA A 219 5.64 18.35 9.15
CA ALA A 219 5.76 19.14 10.38
C ALA A 219 6.63 18.44 11.43
N GLY A 220 6.43 17.14 11.64
CA GLY A 220 7.23 16.31 12.54
C GLY A 220 8.72 16.30 12.18
N LEU A 221 9.05 16.18 10.88
CA LEU A 221 10.43 16.26 10.39
C LEU A 221 11.09 17.62 10.72
N TYR A 222 10.38 18.73 10.55
CA TYR A 222 10.89 20.06 10.94
C TYR A 222 10.97 20.26 12.46
N ASN A 223 10.07 19.66 13.24
CA ASN A 223 10.13 19.68 14.70
C ASN A 223 11.33 18.87 15.22
N TYR A 224 11.73 17.82 14.50
CA TYR A 224 12.90 17.02 14.82
C TYR A 224 14.22 17.66 14.35
N THR A 225 14.24 18.16 13.10
CA THR A 225 15.40 18.81 12.49
C THR A 225 14.94 20.04 11.69
N PRO A 226 15.07 21.27 12.22
CA PRO A 226 14.52 22.48 11.61
C PRO A 226 15.39 23.04 10.46
N HIS A 227 15.82 22.18 9.52
CA HIS A 227 16.69 22.53 8.41
C HIS A 227 16.17 21.99 7.08
N VAL A 228 15.99 22.86 6.09
CA VAL A 228 15.51 22.48 4.75
C VAL A 228 16.58 21.66 4.02
N PHE A 229 17.71 22.28 3.64
CA PHE A 229 18.67 21.62 2.74
C PHE A 229 19.62 20.63 3.42
N ASN A 230 20.06 20.91 4.65
CA ASN A 230 20.99 20.02 5.37
C ASN A 230 20.31 18.98 6.26
N GLY A 231 18.99 19.03 6.36
CA GLY A 231 18.19 18.04 7.09
C GLY A 231 17.22 17.34 6.17
N ASN A 232 16.14 18.04 5.83
CA ASN A 232 14.99 17.45 5.17
C ASN A 232 15.21 17.10 3.70
N TYR A 233 16.01 17.86 2.97
CA TYR A 233 16.43 17.49 1.62
C TYR A 233 17.35 16.25 1.63
N ASN A 234 18.18 16.08 2.67
CA ASN A 234 18.95 14.85 2.85
C ASN A 234 18.04 13.66 3.13
N PHE A 235 17.00 13.84 3.96
CA PHE A 235 15.97 12.82 4.15
C PHE A 235 15.33 12.42 2.81
N PHE A 236 14.83 13.38 2.03
CA PHE A 236 14.23 13.16 0.71
C PHE A 236 15.15 12.36 -0.22
N LYS A 237 16.42 12.77 -0.35
CA LYS A 237 17.40 12.07 -1.21
C LYS A 237 17.62 10.63 -0.76
N LEU A 238 17.76 10.41 0.56
CA LEU A 238 17.97 9.07 1.12
C LEU A 238 16.73 8.19 0.97
N TRP A 239 15.55 8.77 1.14
CA TRP A 239 14.27 8.09 0.90
C TRP A 239 14.15 7.63 -0.56
N LYS A 240 14.39 8.52 -1.53
CA LYS A 240 14.47 8.14 -2.96
C LYS A 240 15.54 7.09 -3.23
N LYS A 241 16.72 7.21 -2.61
CA LYS A 241 17.84 6.29 -2.83
C LYS A 241 17.52 4.87 -2.34
N TYR A 242 16.98 4.75 -1.13
CA TYR A 242 16.77 3.45 -0.48
C TYR A 242 15.44 2.81 -0.85
N PHE A 243 14.43 3.63 -1.10
CA PHE A 243 13.08 3.20 -1.43
C PHE A 243 12.58 3.92 -2.69
N PRO A 244 13.30 3.83 -3.83
CA PRO A 244 12.91 4.48 -5.09
C PRO A 244 11.54 3.99 -5.60
N ASN A 245 11.12 2.83 -5.11
CA ASN A 245 9.86 2.20 -5.43
C ASN A 245 9.02 2.12 -4.16
N ASN A 246 8.18 3.12 -3.93
CA ASN A 246 6.93 2.90 -3.21
C ASN A 246 5.82 2.94 -4.26
N PRO A 247 5.68 1.87 -5.07
CA PRO A 247 4.86 1.94 -6.25
C PRO A 247 3.39 2.12 -5.87
N LEU A 248 2.68 2.91 -6.66
CA LEU A 248 1.23 2.93 -6.62
C LEU A 248 0.70 1.54 -6.97
N ILE A 249 0.20 0.80 -5.97
CA ILE A 249 -0.43 -0.50 -6.17
C ILE A 249 -1.95 -0.34 -5.96
N TYR A 250 -2.69 -0.63 -7.01
CA TYR A 250 -4.12 -0.81 -7.05
C TYR A 250 -4.48 -2.24 -6.62
N PRO A 251 -5.54 -2.40 -5.81
CA PRO A 251 -5.95 -3.71 -5.33
C PRO A 251 -6.70 -4.52 -6.39
N ASP A 252 -7.00 -5.77 -6.05
CA ASP A 252 -7.76 -6.67 -6.90
C ASP A 252 -9.12 -6.08 -7.31
N GLY A 253 -9.57 -6.41 -8.51
CA GLY A 253 -10.79 -5.86 -9.11
C GLY A 253 -10.61 -4.51 -9.79
N SER A 254 -9.44 -3.88 -9.69
CA SER A 254 -9.15 -2.61 -10.38
C SER A 254 -9.06 -2.81 -11.89
N LEU A 255 -9.69 -1.91 -12.66
CA LEU A 255 -9.61 -1.86 -14.12
C LEU A 255 -8.66 -0.73 -14.51
N LEU A 256 -7.50 -1.07 -15.04
CA LEU A 256 -6.46 -0.10 -15.37
C LEU A 256 -6.29 0.03 -16.88
N ARG A 257 -5.99 1.25 -17.31
CA ARG A 257 -5.61 1.59 -18.69
C ARG A 257 -4.38 2.48 -18.67
N ILE A 258 -3.39 2.17 -19.50
CA ILE A 258 -2.20 3.00 -19.64
C ILE A 258 -2.58 4.30 -20.34
N ASN A 259 -2.09 5.43 -19.86
CA ASN A 259 -2.34 6.73 -20.47
C ASN A 259 -1.91 6.74 -21.95
N GLY A 260 -2.82 7.12 -22.85
CA GLY A 260 -2.61 7.10 -24.30
C GLY A 260 -2.85 5.76 -24.98
N GLU A 261 -3.08 4.67 -24.22
CA GLU A 261 -3.41 3.36 -24.78
C GLU A 261 -4.90 3.04 -24.69
N VAL A 262 -5.37 2.15 -25.57
CA VAL A 262 -6.75 1.65 -25.57
C VAL A 262 -6.95 0.37 -24.75
N GLY A 263 -5.85 -0.34 -24.43
CA GLY A 263 -5.88 -1.62 -23.73
C GLY A 263 -6.33 -1.49 -22.28
N VAL A 264 -7.25 -2.37 -21.85
CA VAL A 264 -7.75 -2.42 -20.47
C VAL A 264 -7.26 -3.70 -19.80
N TRP A 265 -6.86 -3.58 -18.54
CA TRP A 265 -6.29 -4.64 -17.72
C TRP A 265 -7.12 -4.80 -16.43
N LEU A 266 -7.38 -6.04 -16.04
CA LEU A 266 -7.88 -6.37 -14.72
C LEU A 266 -6.70 -6.66 -13.79
N ILE A 267 -6.68 -6.06 -12.60
CA ILE A 267 -5.78 -6.48 -11.52
C ILE A 267 -6.47 -7.59 -10.72
N GLU A 268 -5.81 -8.74 -10.62
CA GLU A 268 -6.34 -9.90 -9.90
C GLU A 268 -5.20 -10.79 -9.42
N GLY A 269 -5.14 -11.09 -8.12
CA GLY A 269 -4.12 -11.95 -7.52
C GLY A 269 -2.70 -11.39 -7.69
N GLY A 270 -2.55 -10.05 -7.73
CA GLY A 270 -1.27 -9.39 -7.99
C GLY A 270 -0.80 -9.43 -9.45
N LEU A 271 -1.63 -9.92 -10.39
CA LEU A 271 -1.33 -9.97 -11.82
C LEU A 271 -2.12 -8.90 -12.59
N LYS A 272 -1.54 -8.39 -13.69
CA LYS A 272 -2.29 -7.62 -14.71
C LYS A 272 -2.76 -8.56 -15.82
N ARG A 273 -4.08 -8.70 -15.98
CA ARG A 273 -4.71 -9.57 -16.98
C ARG A 273 -5.33 -8.72 -18.11
N PRO A 274 -4.88 -8.83 -19.36
CA PRO A 274 -5.41 -8.01 -20.44
C PRO A 274 -6.76 -8.53 -20.95
N PHE A 275 -7.70 -7.63 -21.19
CA PHE A 275 -8.89 -7.95 -21.98
C PHE A 275 -8.55 -7.93 -23.47
N LEU A 276 -8.83 -9.02 -24.20
CA LEU A 276 -8.56 -9.10 -25.65
C LEU A 276 -9.77 -8.73 -26.53
N SER A 277 -10.94 -8.52 -25.92
CA SER A 277 -12.13 -8.07 -26.63
C SER A 277 -12.96 -7.15 -25.77
N HIS A 278 -13.61 -6.17 -26.40
CA HIS A 278 -14.55 -5.28 -25.72
C HIS A 278 -15.71 -6.06 -25.09
N GLY A 279 -16.19 -7.12 -25.73
CA GLY A 279 -17.21 -8.01 -25.17
C GLY A 279 -16.75 -8.77 -23.92
N ALA A 280 -15.47 -9.15 -23.82
CA ALA A 280 -14.92 -9.74 -22.60
C ALA A 280 -14.93 -8.77 -21.41
N LEU A 281 -14.71 -7.49 -21.67
CA LEU A 281 -14.75 -6.41 -20.68
C LEU A 281 -16.20 -6.09 -20.25
N THR A 282 -17.05 -5.71 -21.20
CA THR A 282 -18.39 -5.17 -20.90
C THR A 282 -19.40 -6.21 -20.42
N SER A 283 -19.13 -7.50 -20.65
CA SER A 283 -19.92 -8.60 -20.06
C SER A 283 -19.66 -8.82 -18.56
N ARG A 284 -18.64 -8.19 -17.99
CA ARG A 284 -18.24 -8.34 -16.58
C ARG A 284 -18.17 -7.02 -15.82
N PHE A 285 -17.81 -5.93 -16.50
CA PHE A 285 -17.48 -4.67 -15.85
C PHE A 285 -18.12 -3.46 -16.55
N ASP A 286 -18.35 -2.40 -15.77
CA ASP A 286 -18.71 -1.07 -16.28
C ASP A 286 -17.44 -0.30 -16.63
N GLU A 287 -17.32 0.15 -17.87
CA GLU A 287 -16.15 0.89 -18.37
C GLU A 287 -15.95 2.23 -17.65
N LYS A 288 -16.97 2.78 -17.00
CA LYS A 288 -16.84 3.99 -16.16
C LYS A 288 -15.93 3.77 -14.96
N LYS A 289 -15.61 2.51 -14.63
CA LYS A 289 -14.69 2.13 -13.55
C LYS A 289 -13.23 2.05 -13.99
N ILE A 290 -12.94 2.24 -15.28
CA ILE A 290 -11.56 2.22 -15.79
C ILE A 290 -10.80 3.43 -15.25
N ILE A 291 -9.69 3.14 -14.58
CA ILE A 291 -8.74 4.12 -14.05
C ILE A 291 -7.58 4.24 -15.05
N THR A 292 -7.24 5.47 -15.41
CA THR A 292 -6.10 5.73 -16.31
C THR A 292 -4.84 5.97 -15.48
N VAL A 293 -3.77 5.24 -15.78
CA VAL A 293 -2.51 5.22 -15.00
C VAL A 293 -1.29 5.37 -15.90
N ALA A 294 -0.13 5.72 -15.32
CA ALA A 294 1.15 5.70 -16.02
C ALA A 294 1.67 4.27 -16.25
N GLN A 295 2.56 4.09 -17.24
CA GLN A 295 3.19 2.80 -17.51
C GLN A 295 3.93 2.23 -16.27
N SER A 296 4.58 3.10 -15.49
CA SER A 296 5.30 2.72 -14.26
C SER A 296 4.39 2.06 -13.21
N VAL A 297 3.09 2.38 -13.18
CA VAL A 297 2.11 1.71 -12.32
C VAL A 297 1.91 0.27 -12.78
N MET A 298 1.78 0.07 -14.09
CA MET A 298 1.57 -1.24 -14.69
C MET A 298 2.77 -2.16 -14.55
N ASP A 299 3.99 -1.60 -14.53
CA ASP A 299 5.23 -2.37 -14.39
C ASP A 299 5.36 -3.05 -13.02
N ASN A 300 4.55 -2.66 -12.03
CA ASN A 300 4.51 -3.29 -10.71
C ASN A 300 3.75 -4.62 -10.69
N TYR A 301 3.06 -4.98 -11.77
CA TYR A 301 2.34 -6.24 -11.88
C TYR A 301 2.98 -7.14 -12.92
N ALA A 302 3.17 -8.40 -12.54
CA ALA A 302 3.47 -9.44 -13.51
C ALA A 302 2.27 -9.62 -14.46
N LYS A 303 2.55 -9.91 -15.73
CA LYS A 303 1.50 -10.17 -16.72
C LYS A 303 0.86 -11.53 -16.42
N GLY A 304 -0.45 -11.54 -16.25
CA GLY A 304 -1.26 -12.76 -16.10
C GLY A 304 -1.93 -13.18 -17.40
N GLU A 305 -2.66 -14.29 -17.33
CA GLU A 305 -3.42 -14.83 -18.45
C GLU A 305 -4.51 -13.89 -18.94
N ALA A 306 -4.64 -13.77 -20.27
CA ALA A 306 -5.57 -12.85 -20.91
C ALA A 306 -7.04 -13.27 -20.74
N ILE A 307 -7.94 -12.30 -20.67
CA ILE A 307 -9.39 -12.50 -20.63
C ILE A 307 -9.92 -12.31 -22.05
N LYS A 308 -10.16 -13.43 -22.74
CA LYS A 308 -10.50 -13.43 -24.18
C LYS A 308 -11.99 -13.39 -24.46
N PHE A 309 -12.76 -14.15 -23.68
CA PHE A 309 -14.15 -14.48 -23.99
C PHE A 309 -15.13 -13.69 -23.10
N PRO A 310 -16.29 -13.27 -23.64
CA PRO A 310 -17.40 -12.75 -22.85
C PRO A 310 -17.80 -13.67 -21.69
N ASN A 311 -18.36 -13.08 -20.63
CA ASN A 311 -18.97 -13.84 -19.55
C ASN A 311 -20.09 -14.74 -20.09
N TYR A 312 -20.28 -15.92 -19.51
CA TYR A 312 -21.23 -16.94 -19.96
C TYR A 312 -20.94 -17.55 -21.33
N SER A 313 -19.75 -17.35 -21.91
CA SER A 313 -19.33 -18.09 -23.11
C SER A 313 -19.18 -19.58 -22.81
N ILE A 314 -19.50 -20.42 -23.80
CA ILE A 314 -19.30 -21.87 -23.74
C ILE A 314 -18.07 -22.23 -24.56
N ILE A 315 -17.02 -22.69 -23.89
CA ILE A 315 -15.73 -23.00 -24.52
C ILE A 315 -15.58 -24.50 -24.66
N ARG A 316 -15.25 -24.99 -25.86
CA ARG A 316 -14.88 -26.38 -26.12
C ARG A 316 -13.38 -26.50 -26.34
N THR A 317 -12.75 -27.39 -25.57
CA THR A 317 -11.32 -27.69 -25.67
C THR A 317 -11.05 -28.83 -26.67
N PRO A 318 -9.79 -29.03 -27.13
CA PRO A 318 -9.46 -30.09 -28.09
C PRO A 318 -9.82 -31.50 -27.63
N ASP A 319 -9.80 -31.76 -26.32
CA ASP A 319 -10.25 -33.02 -25.69
C ASP A 319 -11.79 -33.17 -25.62
N LYS A 320 -12.52 -32.29 -26.32
CA LYS A 320 -13.98 -32.24 -26.44
C LYS A 320 -14.73 -31.92 -25.15
N LYS A 321 -14.04 -31.56 -24.07
CA LYS A 321 -14.70 -31.01 -22.87
C LYS A 321 -15.29 -29.64 -23.16
N ARG A 322 -16.37 -29.30 -22.48
CA ARG A 322 -17.04 -28.00 -22.57
C ARG A 322 -17.09 -27.32 -21.22
N TYR A 323 -16.85 -26.02 -21.22
CA TYR A 323 -16.84 -25.20 -20.02
C TYR A 323 -17.75 -23.99 -20.20
N LEU A 324 -18.66 -23.75 -19.26
CA LEU A 324 -19.34 -22.47 -19.14
C LEU A 324 -18.45 -21.53 -18.32
N LEU A 325 -18.12 -20.36 -18.89
CA LEU A 325 -17.39 -19.32 -18.15
C LEU A 325 -18.35 -18.51 -17.30
N VAL A 326 -18.05 -18.33 -16.02
CA VAL A 326 -18.83 -17.50 -15.10
C VAL A 326 -17.83 -16.66 -14.29
N ASP A 327 -17.78 -15.36 -14.62
CA ASP A 327 -16.83 -14.39 -14.09
C ASP A 327 -15.38 -14.87 -14.25
N SER A 328 -14.69 -15.17 -13.14
CA SER A 328 -13.31 -15.70 -13.10
C SER A 328 -13.26 -17.23 -12.98
N ALA A 329 -14.39 -17.93 -13.09
CA ALA A 329 -14.48 -19.38 -12.98
C ALA A 329 -14.88 -20.06 -14.30
N LYS A 330 -14.44 -21.32 -14.48
CA LYS A 330 -14.87 -22.22 -15.55
C LYS A 330 -15.61 -23.41 -14.94
N ARG A 331 -16.78 -23.74 -15.48
CA ARG A 331 -17.64 -24.82 -14.98
C ARG A 331 -17.74 -25.92 -16.03
N LEU A 332 -17.21 -27.10 -15.73
CA LEU A 332 -17.25 -28.23 -16.67
C LEU A 332 -18.69 -28.70 -16.87
N ILE A 333 -19.11 -28.83 -18.13
CA ILE A 333 -20.35 -29.49 -18.53
C ILE A 333 -20.04 -30.97 -18.68
N VAL A 334 -20.52 -31.80 -17.75
CA VAL A 334 -20.02 -33.17 -17.58
C VAL A 334 -20.38 -34.13 -18.72
N SER A 335 -21.39 -33.82 -19.54
CA SER A 335 -21.78 -34.67 -20.67
C SER A 335 -22.52 -33.91 -21.78
N GLU A 336 -22.67 -34.55 -22.94
CA GLU A 336 -23.52 -34.09 -24.05
C GLU A 336 -25.00 -34.01 -23.66
N GLU A 337 -25.48 -34.98 -22.88
CA GLU A 337 -26.85 -35.00 -22.38
C GLU A 337 -27.12 -33.78 -21.48
N VAL A 338 -26.18 -33.46 -20.58
CA VAL A 338 -26.30 -32.27 -19.72
C VAL A 338 -26.30 -31.00 -20.55
N PHE A 339 -25.41 -30.89 -21.55
CA PHE A 339 -25.39 -29.74 -22.46
C PHE A 339 -26.75 -29.50 -23.14
N LYS A 340 -27.36 -30.57 -23.68
CA LYS A 340 -28.67 -30.51 -24.34
C LYS A 340 -29.82 -30.21 -23.38
N ASN A 341 -29.82 -30.86 -22.20
CA ASN A 341 -30.90 -30.69 -21.21
C ASN A 341 -30.94 -29.29 -20.60
N ILE A 342 -29.78 -28.63 -20.48
CA ILE A 342 -29.71 -27.23 -20.06
C ILE A 342 -30.33 -26.29 -21.11
N GLY A 343 -30.35 -26.72 -22.38
CA GLY A 343 -30.91 -25.95 -23.49
C GLY A 343 -29.92 -24.97 -24.12
N PHE A 344 -28.61 -25.19 -23.95
CA PHE A 344 -27.60 -24.41 -24.67
C PHE A 344 -27.66 -24.71 -26.18
N ASN A 345 -27.47 -23.68 -26.99
CA ASN A 345 -27.44 -23.85 -28.43
C ASN A 345 -26.04 -24.33 -28.86
N PRO A 346 -25.90 -25.45 -29.61
CA PRO A 346 -24.61 -25.91 -30.13
C PRO A 346 -23.83 -24.84 -30.91
N ASP A 347 -24.53 -23.89 -31.54
CA ASP A 347 -23.91 -22.79 -32.29
C ASP A 347 -23.25 -21.72 -31.40
N GLU A 348 -23.53 -21.73 -30.09
CA GLU A 348 -22.89 -20.83 -29.10
C GLU A 348 -21.51 -21.35 -28.64
N ILE A 349 -21.11 -22.54 -29.08
CA ILE A 349 -19.84 -23.14 -28.69
C ILE A 349 -18.68 -22.44 -29.41
N ILE A 350 -17.71 -22.00 -28.62
CA ILE A 350 -16.45 -21.43 -29.10
C ILE A 350 -15.34 -22.47 -28.88
N ASP A 351 -14.68 -22.91 -29.96
CA ASP A 351 -13.51 -23.78 -29.84
C ASP A 351 -12.26 -22.98 -29.45
N ALA A 352 -11.54 -23.41 -28.41
CA ALA A 352 -10.32 -22.75 -27.94
C ALA A 352 -9.33 -23.74 -27.30
N PRO A 353 -8.02 -23.45 -27.29
CA PRO A 353 -7.03 -24.29 -26.63
C PRO A 353 -7.18 -24.24 -25.10
N VAL A 354 -6.69 -25.29 -24.41
CA VAL A 354 -6.74 -25.38 -22.93
C VAL A 354 -6.02 -24.22 -22.25
N SER A 355 -4.96 -23.68 -22.88
CA SER A 355 -4.23 -22.50 -22.39
C SER A 355 -5.12 -21.28 -22.20
N ASP A 356 -6.17 -21.12 -23.01
CA ASP A 356 -7.08 -19.98 -22.93
C ASP A 356 -7.99 -20.03 -21.69
N LEU A 357 -8.03 -21.19 -21.02
CA LEU A 357 -8.76 -21.44 -19.79
C LEU A 357 -7.87 -21.46 -18.54
N ALA A 358 -6.54 -21.30 -18.68
CA ALA A 358 -5.58 -21.43 -17.59
C ALA A 358 -5.78 -20.37 -16.49
N GLY A 359 -6.24 -19.16 -16.86
CA GLY A 359 -6.54 -18.07 -15.94
C GLY A 359 -7.93 -18.12 -15.28
N TYR A 360 -8.67 -19.23 -15.41
CA TYR A 360 -9.99 -19.39 -14.78
C TYR A 360 -9.93 -20.46 -13.70
N ASN A 361 -10.48 -20.15 -12.53
CA ASN A 361 -10.61 -21.10 -11.42
C ASN A 361 -11.64 -22.19 -11.74
N ASP A 362 -11.46 -23.40 -11.23
CA ASP A 362 -12.48 -24.45 -11.38
C ASP A 362 -13.69 -24.13 -10.50
N GLY A 363 -14.84 -23.95 -11.15
CA GLY A 363 -16.14 -23.82 -10.51
C GLY A 363 -16.85 -25.16 -10.39
N GLN A 364 -18.00 -25.17 -9.72
CA GLN A 364 -18.82 -26.37 -9.61
C GLN A 364 -19.28 -26.85 -11.00
N ASN A 365 -19.02 -28.13 -11.29
CA ASN A 365 -19.45 -28.77 -12.54
C ASN A 365 -20.96 -28.66 -12.74
N LEU A 366 -21.36 -28.55 -14.01
CA LEU A 366 -22.75 -28.59 -14.44
C LEU A 366 -23.15 -30.03 -14.71
N THR A 367 -24.20 -30.49 -14.01
CA THR A 367 -24.73 -31.86 -14.06
C THR A 367 -26.20 -31.87 -14.48
N ALA A 368 -26.80 -33.05 -14.63
CA ALA A 368 -28.22 -33.19 -14.99
C ALA A 368 -29.18 -32.62 -13.93
N THR A 369 -28.69 -32.39 -12.70
CA THR A 369 -29.47 -31.82 -11.60
C THR A 369 -29.18 -30.33 -11.36
N SER A 370 -28.26 -29.73 -12.14
CA SER A 370 -28.00 -28.28 -12.08
C SER A 370 -29.26 -27.50 -12.45
N THR A 371 -29.56 -26.47 -11.67
CA THR A 371 -30.76 -25.63 -11.85
C THR A 371 -30.40 -24.17 -11.61
N ASN A 372 -31.10 -23.25 -12.28
CA ASN A 372 -30.84 -21.80 -12.18
C ASN A 372 -29.37 -21.47 -12.45
N ILE A 373 -28.82 -21.97 -13.57
CA ILE A 373 -27.36 -21.98 -13.85
C ILE A 373 -26.78 -20.56 -13.94
N THR A 374 -27.54 -19.61 -14.49
CA THR A 374 -27.23 -18.17 -14.53
C THR A 374 -27.85 -17.41 -13.33
N GLY A 375 -28.27 -18.16 -12.32
CA GLY A 375 -29.00 -17.70 -11.15
C GLY A 375 -30.46 -17.32 -11.43
N THR A 376 -31.27 -17.22 -10.38
CA THR A 376 -32.64 -16.67 -10.40
C THR A 376 -32.85 -15.83 -9.14
N LEU A 377 -33.57 -14.71 -9.24
CA LEU A 377 -34.02 -14.00 -8.04
C LEU A 377 -35.37 -14.56 -7.63
N MET A 378 -35.46 -15.10 -6.42
CA MET A 378 -36.72 -15.59 -5.86
C MET A 378 -37.14 -14.75 -4.67
N GLN A 379 -38.40 -14.29 -4.64
CA GLN A 379 -38.95 -13.52 -3.54
C GLN A 379 -39.91 -14.36 -2.71
N SER A 380 -39.68 -14.40 -1.40
CA SER A 380 -40.61 -15.05 -0.46
C SER A 380 -41.97 -14.36 -0.50
N THR A 381 -43.01 -15.16 -0.75
CA THR A 381 -44.40 -14.69 -0.66
C THR A 381 -44.87 -14.48 0.78
N LYS A 382 -44.08 -14.89 1.78
CA LYS A 382 -44.40 -14.75 3.21
C LYS A 382 -43.89 -13.45 3.80
N ASN A 383 -42.65 -13.07 3.51
CA ASN A 383 -41.99 -11.91 4.13
C ASN A 383 -41.36 -10.92 3.14
N GLY A 384 -41.49 -11.17 1.83
CA GLY A 384 -40.96 -10.28 0.79
C GLY A 384 -39.44 -10.31 0.62
N GLY A 385 -38.71 -11.11 1.42
CA GLY A 385 -37.27 -11.27 1.32
C GLY A 385 -36.85 -11.88 -0.02
N VAL A 386 -35.79 -11.36 -0.63
CA VAL A 386 -35.30 -11.80 -1.94
C VAL A 386 -34.04 -12.63 -1.78
N TYR A 387 -33.95 -13.71 -2.54
CA TYR A 387 -32.81 -14.63 -2.56
C TYR A 387 -32.27 -14.75 -3.98
N PHE A 388 -30.95 -14.72 -4.13
CA PHE A 388 -30.28 -15.19 -5.33
C PHE A 388 -30.12 -16.71 -5.23
N VAL A 389 -30.73 -17.43 -6.16
CA VAL A 389 -30.79 -18.89 -6.19
C VAL A 389 -29.96 -19.39 -7.37
N GLN A 390 -28.96 -20.23 -7.09
CA GLN A 390 -28.09 -20.84 -8.09
C GLN A 390 -27.65 -22.22 -7.61
N ASP A 391 -27.82 -23.23 -8.46
CA ASP A 391 -27.30 -24.59 -8.27
C ASP A 391 -27.52 -25.18 -6.86
N GLY A 392 -28.80 -25.29 -6.46
CA GLY A 392 -29.17 -25.91 -5.19
C GLY A 392 -28.94 -25.02 -3.96
N THR A 393 -28.41 -23.80 -4.12
CA THR A 393 -28.18 -22.85 -3.03
C THR A 393 -29.06 -21.61 -3.15
N LYS A 394 -29.29 -20.93 -2.02
CA LYS A 394 -29.93 -19.60 -1.97
C LYS A 394 -29.14 -18.66 -1.07
N ALA A 395 -28.75 -17.50 -1.60
CA ALA A 395 -28.09 -16.42 -0.87
C ALA A 395 -29.09 -15.28 -0.63
N PRO A 396 -29.32 -14.83 0.62
CA PRO A 396 -30.22 -13.70 0.86
C PRO A 396 -29.63 -12.39 0.32
N LEU A 397 -30.47 -11.55 -0.27
CA LEU A 397 -30.16 -10.15 -0.56
C LEU A 397 -30.53 -9.34 0.68
N VAL A 398 -29.52 -9.00 1.48
CA VAL A 398 -29.72 -8.20 2.71
C VAL A 398 -29.97 -6.72 2.43
N ASP A 399 -29.81 -6.30 1.17
CA ASP A 399 -30.02 -4.93 0.74
C ASP A 399 -30.67 -4.91 -0.66
N LYS A 400 -31.66 -4.04 -0.85
CA LYS A 400 -32.35 -3.87 -2.14
C LYS A 400 -31.44 -3.27 -3.21
N ILE A 401 -30.32 -2.64 -2.83
CA ILE A 401 -29.35 -2.04 -3.74
C ILE A 401 -28.81 -3.03 -4.78
N PHE A 402 -28.76 -4.33 -4.46
CA PHE A 402 -28.36 -5.38 -5.40
C PHE A 402 -29.28 -5.47 -6.63
N LEU A 403 -30.56 -5.10 -6.50
CA LEU A 403 -31.53 -5.14 -7.59
C LEU A 403 -31.28 -4.06 -8.65
N SER A 404 -30.72 -2.92 -8.26
CA SER A 404 -30.37 -1.82 -9.18
C SER A 404 -28.90 -1.84 -9.61
N THR A 405 -28.08 -2.71 -9.03
CA THR A 405 -26.65 -2.87 -9.31
C THR A 405 -26.37 -4.26 -9.89
N LYS A 406 -25.89 -5.22 -9.08
CA LYS A 406 -25.44 -6.56 -9.48
C LYS A 406 -26.48 -7.37 -10.27
N PHE A 407 -27.77 -7.17 -9.98
CA PHE A 407 -28.87 -7.89 -10.62
C PHE A 407 -29.82 -6.96 -11.40
N LYS A 408 -29.31 -5.83 -11.90
CA LYS A 408 -30.09 -4.88 -12.69
C LYS A 408 -30.79 -5.58 -13.87
N GLY A 409 -32.10 -5.39 -13.98
CA GLY A 409 -32.92 -5.98 -15.05
C GLY A 409 -33.27 -7.46 -14.86
N LYS A 410 -32.78 -8.11 -13.79
CA LYS A 410 -33.07 -9.51 -13.53
C LYS A 410 -34.49 -9.67 -12.97
N LYS A 411 -35.28 -10.56 -13.58
CA LYS A 411 -36.66 -10.83 -13.14
C LYS A 411 -36.68 -11.47 -11.76
N ILE A 412 -37.61 -11.02 -10.93
CA ILE A 412 -37.89 -11.58 -9.62
C ILE A 412 -39.07 -12.53 -9.75
N VAL A 413 -38.91 -13.77 -9.29
CA VAL A 413 -39.91 -14.83 -9.33
C VAL A 413 -40.50 -15.02 -7.93
N PRO A 414 -41.83 -14.94 -7.74
CA PRO A 414 -42.45 -15.28 -6.46
C PRO A 414 -42.23 -16.75 -6.11
N ALA A 415 -41.85 -17.05 -4.86
CA ALA A 415 -41.66 -18.40 -4.36
C ALA A 415 -42.20 -18.55 -2.94
N ASN A 416 -42.97 -19.62 -2.70
CA ASN A 416 -43.41 -19.97 -1.35
C ASN A 416 -42.27 -20.61 -0.53
N GLU A 417 -42.45 -20.70 0.78
CA GLU A 417 -41.41 -21.22 1.69
C GLU A 417 -41.02 -22.67 1.40
N THR A 418 -41.98 -23.51 0.97
CA THR A 418 -41.69 -24.90 0.56
C THR A 418 -40.77 -24.96 -0.65
N THR A 419 -40.92 -24.05 -1.61
CA THR A 419 -40.05 -23.95 -2.79
C THR A 419 -38.67 -23.46 -2.39
N LEU A 420 -38.60 -22.41 -1.57
CA LEU A 420 -37.33 -21.87 -1.07
C LEU A 420 -36.59 -22.87 -0.17
N ALA A 421 -37.29 -23.74 0.56
CA ALA A 421 -36.69 -24.74 1.44
C ALA A 421 -35.93 -25.84 0.68
N LYS A 422 -36.15 -26.01 -0.63
CA LYS A 422 -35.40 -26.94 -1.48
C LYS A 422 -33.94 -26.52 -1.70
N TYR A 423 -33.60 -25.27 -1.40
CA TYR A 423 -32.27 -24.72 -1.62
C TYR A 423 -31.54 -24.49 -0.30
N THR A 424 -30.29 -24.93 -0.24
CA THR A 424 -29.40 -24.73 0.90
C THR A 424 -29.10 -23.25 1.07
N LYS A 425 -29.43 -22.68 2.24
CA LYS A 425 -29.15 -21.28 2.54
C LYS A 425 -27.64 -21.10 2.74
N ILE A 426 -27.04 -20.16 2.02
CA ILE A 426 -25.64 -19.77 2.16
C ILE A 426 -25.51 -18.33 2.64
N ALA A 427 -24.27 -17.84 2.77
CA ALA A 427 -23.99 -16.46 3.15
C ALA A 427 -24.71 -15.45 2.24
N PRO A 428 -25.03 -14.24 2.75
CA PRO A 428 -25.62 -13.18 1.94
C PRO A 428 -24.82 -12.85 0.68
N VAL A 429 -25.52 -12.34 -0.33
CA VAL A 429 -24.85 -11.77 -1.51
C VAL A 429 -24.01 -10.57 -1.07
N LEU A 430 -22.75 -10.54 -1.52
CA LEU A 430 -21.83 -9.42 -1.35
C LEU A 430 -21.42 -8.85 -2.71
N PHE A 431 -20.95 -7.60 -2.67
CA PHE A 431 -20.20 -6.94 -3.74
C PHE A 431 -18.79 -7.52 -3.81
N GLY A 432 -18.24 -7.57 -5.02
CA GLY A 432 -16.92 -8.13 -5.28
C GLY A 432 -15.80 -7.11 -5.18
N ASN A 433 -14.59 -7.57 -5.46
CA ASN A 433 -13.39 -6.75 -5.55
C ASN A 433 -13.58 -5.58 -6.55
N GLY A 434 -13.02 -4.41 -6.23
CA GLY A 434 -13.09 -3.20 -7.06
C GLY A 434 -14.35 -2.34 -6.87
N GLU A 435 -15.32 -2.77 -6.05
CA GLU A 435 -16.53 -2.00 -5.80
C GLU A 435 -16.32 -0.89 -4.77
N LEU A 436 -16.93 0.27 -5.00
CA LEU A 436 -16.85 1.43 -4.12
C LEU A 436 -18.15 1.56 -3.32
N LEU A 437 -18.09 1.40 -2.00
CA LEU A 437 -19.27 1.43 -1.14
C LEU A 437 -19.19 2.57 -0.12
N LYS A 438 -20.35 3.15 0.21
CA LYS A 438 -20.53 4.01 1.38
C LYS A 438 -21.84 3.73 2.08
N SER A 439 -21.96 4.17 3.34
CA SER A 439 -23.22 4.11 4.09
C SER A 439 -23.79 5.53 4.26
N PRO A 440 -25.12 5.73 4.31
CA PRO A 440 -25.71 7.02 4.70
C PRO A 440 -25.27 7.50 6.10
N ALA A 441 -24.80 6.58 6.95
CA ALA A 441 -24.38 6.89 8.32
C ALA A 441 -22.96 7.46 8.43
N SER A 442 -22.15 7.42 7.36
CA SER A 442 -20.77 7.92 7.38
C SER A 442 -20.36 8.48 6.01
N PRO A 443 -19.61 9.59 5.95
CA PRO A 443 -19.08 10.11 4.69
C PRO A 443 -17.95 9.23 4.10
N THR A 444 -17.38 8.31 4.88
CA THR A 444 -16.26 7.47 4.43
C THR A 444 -16.66 6.59 3.25
N VAL A 445 -15.88 6.67 2.18
CA VAL A 445 -15.94 5.75 1.05
C VAL A 445 -14.98 4.59 1.29
N TYR A 446 -15.41 3.39 0.95
CA TYR A 446 -14.61 2.18 1.06
C TYR A 446 -14.46 1.51 -0.30
N LEU A 447 -13.27 1.01 -0.58
CA LEU A 447 -13.01 0.08 -1.67
C LEU A 447 -13.14 -1.36 -1.16
N ILE A 448 -13.86 -2.20 -1.88
CA ILE A 448 -13.94 -3.63 -1.57
C ILE A 448 -12.77 -4.36 -2.22
N ASP A 449 -12.00 -5.05 -1.38
CA ASP A 449 -10.78 -5.76 -1.78
C ASP A 449 -10.67 -7.02 -0.93
N ASN A 450 -10.71 -8.18 -1.59
CA ASN A 450 -10.58 -9.50 -0.99
C ASN A 450 -11.49 -9.70 0.25
N GLY A 451 -12.76 -9.29 0.11
CA GLY A 451 -13.78 -9.42 1.14
C GLY A 451 -13.70 -8.39 2.28
N GLN A 452 -12.74 -7.46 2.25
CA GLN A 452 -12.58 -6.38 3.22
C GLN A 452 -13.06 -5.05 2.65
N LYS A 453 -13.44 -4.11 3.53
CA LYS A 453 -13.70 -2.71 3.18
C LYS A 453 -12.50 -1.86 3.57
N ARG A 454 -11.85 -1.25 2.58
CA ARG A 454 -10.65 -0.43 2.74
C ARG A 454 -11.02 1.05 2.65
N PRO A 455 -10.93 1.84 3.74
CA PRO A 455 -11.36 3.23 3.73
C PRO A 455 -10.37 4.11 2.97
N PHE A 456 -10.85 5.08 2.20
CA PHE A 456 -10.01 6.16 1.69
C PHE A 456 -9.75 7.19 2.78
N ILE A 457 -8.49 7.65 2.91
CA ILE A 457 -8.13 8.63 3.95
C ILE A 457 -8.71 10.04 3.69
N SER A 458 -8.88 10.41 2.42
CA SER A 458 -9.50 11.68 2.01
C SER A 458 -10.17 11.57 0.65
N GLY A 459 -11.07 12.50 0.34
CA GLY A 459 -11.65 12.64 -1.01
C GLY A 459 -10.60 12.97 -2.07
N GLU A 460 -9.59 13.75 -1.69
CA GLU A 460 -8.43 14.04 -2.54
C GLU A 460 -7.63 12.77 -2.89
N THR A 461 -7.40 11.88 -1.92
CA THR A 461 -6.76 10.58 -2.18
C THR A 461 -7.58 9.75 -3.15
N PHE A 462 -8.91 9.74 -2.98
CA PHE A 462 -9.83 9.02 -3.86
C PHE A 462 -9.73 9.53 -5.31
N GLU A 463 -9.75 10.85 -5.52
CA GLU A 463 -9.67 11.48 -6.84
C GLU A 463 -8.28 11.34 -7.47
N THR A 464 -7.22 11.50 -6.69
CA THR A 464 -5.83 11.38 -7.17
C THR A 464 -5.49 9.94 -7.58
N LEU A 465 -6.06 8.95 -6.89
CA LEU A 465 -6.01 7.55 -7.30
C LEU A 465 -6.87 7.27 -8.56
N GLY A 466 -7.60 8.26 -9.07
CA GLY A 466 -8.39 8.18 -10.30
C GLY A 466 -9.75 7.50 -10.14
N TYR A 467 -10.23 7.31 -8.91
CA TYR A 467 -11.59 6.83 -8.67
C TYR A 467 -12.61 7.95 -8.92
N ASN A 468 -13.85 7.56 -9.27
CA ASN A 468 -14.91 8.50 -9.62
C ASN A 468 -16.10 8.37 -8.67
N TRP A 469 -16.55 9.52 -8.13
CA TRP A 469 -17.69 9.60 -7.21
C TRP A 469 -18.99 9.02 -7.79
N SER A 470 -19.18 9.06 -9.11
CA SER A 470 -20.35 8.46 -9.77
C SER A 470 -20.40 6.95 -9.64
N ASN A 471 -19.28 6.29 -9.33
CA ASN A 471 -19.17 4.85 -9.17
C ASN A 471 -19.43 4.40 -7.72
N VAL A 472 -19.61 5.34 -6.79
CA VAL A 472 -19.84 5.03 -5.37
C VAL A 472 -21.28 4.57 -5.15
N ILE A 473 -21.42 3.34 -4.65
CA ILE A 473 -22.70 2.71 -4.34
C ILE A 473 -23.03 2.99 -2.87
N THR A 474 -24.19 3.61 -2.63
CA THR A 474 -24.69 3.80 -1.26
C THR A 474 -25.45 2.54 -0.81
N VAL A 475 -24.95 1.89 0.24
CA VAL A 475 -25.48 0.65 0.80
C VAL A 475 -25.95 0.87 2.24
N SER A 476 -26.81 -0.02 2.75
CA SER A 476 -27.23 -0.02 4.16
C SER A 476 -26.05 -0.27 5.11
N PRO A 477 -26.10 0.27 6.34
CA PRO A 477 -25.12 -0.03 7.37
C PRO A 477 -24.98 -1.54 7.65
N GLN A 478 -26.09 -2.29 7.57
CA GLN A 478 -26.12 -3.73 7.77
C GLN A 478 -25.28 -4.46 6.72
N LEU A 479 -25.42 -4.13 5.43
CA LEU A 479 -24.58 -4.73 4.39
C LEU A 479 -23.12 -4.32 4.56
N LEU A 480 -22.84 -3.05 4.84
CA LEU A 480 -21.46 -2.57 5.01
C LEU A 480 -20.76 -3.20 6.24
N SER A 481 -21.50 -3.61 7.27
CA SER A 481 -20.95 -4.33 8.42
C SER A 481 -20.54 -5.78 8.14
N LEU A 482 -20.97 -6.36 7.01
CA LEU A 482 -20.56 -7.71 6.62
C LEU A 482 -19.11 -7.77 6.11
N TYR A 483 -18.50 -6.63 5.80
CA TYR A 483 -17.09 -6.54 5.41
C TYR A 483 -16.23 -6.16 6.62
N PRO A 484 -15.23 -6.99 6.99
CA PRO A 484 -14.19 -6.59 7.92
C PRO A 484 -13.46 -5.33 7.44
N LEU A 485 -13.01 -4.50 8.38
CA LEU A 485 -12.20 -3.32 8.06
C LEU A 485 -10.81 -3.76 7.59
N GLY A 486 -10.42 -3.32 6.39
CA GLY A 486 -9.09 -3.54 5.84
C GLY A 486 -8.19 -2.32 5.98
N THR A 487 -6.99 -2.42 5.42
CA THR A 487 -6.00 -1.32 5.42
C THR A 487 -6.53 -0.11 4.66
N VAL A 488 -6.17 1.08 5.14
CA VAL A 488 -6.52 2.36 4.51
C VAL A 488 -5.98 2.41 3.07
N MET A 489 -6.77 2.97 2.17
CA MET A 489 -6.34 3.38 0.83
C MET A 489 -5.66 4.74 0.96
N SER A 490 -4.37 4.77 0.63
CA SER A 490 -3.56 5.99 0.58
C SER A 490 -2.81 6.05 -0.74
N LEU A 491 -2.45 7.26 -1.16
CA LEU A 491 -1.46 7.40 -2.21
C LEU A 491 -0.13 6.80 -1.73
N PRO A 492 0.65 6.20 -2.64
CA PRO A 492 2.06 6.17 -2.39
C PRO A 492 2.52 7.62 -2.27
N PRO A 493 3.63 7.82 -1.62
CA PRO A 493 4.14 9.13 -1.45
C PRO A 493 4.69 9.68 -2.72
N THR A 494 4.21 10.87 -3.05
CA THR A 494 4.98 11.83 -3.83
C THR A 494 6.23 12.10 -3.04
N ILE A 495 7.34 11.51 -3.48
CA ILE A 495 8.66 11.84 -2.94
C ILE A 495 9.08 13.14 -3.59
#